data_AF-A0A3C0TXG3-F1
#
_entry.id   AF-A0A3C0TXG3-F1
#
_cell.length_a   1.000
_cell.length_b   1.000
_cell.length_c   1.000
_cell.angle_alpha   90.00
_cell.angle_beta   90.00
_cell.angle_gamma   90.00
#
_symmetry.space_group_name_H-M   'P 1'
#
loop_
_entity.id
_entity.type
_entity.pdbx_description
1 polymer ?
#
loop_
_entity_poly.entity_id
_entity_poly.type
_entity_poly.pdbx_seq_one_letter_code
_entity_poly.pdbx_strand_id
1 'polypeptide(L)'
;MNLGSVSDGGGHAHGASRVTPASSPLVEDVQSALNRAGYNPGPADGVYGPRTRNAISAYQHDNGLTVDGEPSASLLQHLLSRRT
;
A
#
# COMPACT_ATOMS: atom_id res chain seq x y z
N MET A 1 30.56 -6.51 -53.80
CA MET A 1 30.97 -5.65 -52.67
C MET A 1 29.72 -4.95 -52.14
N ASN A 2 29.23 -5.30 -50.96
CA ASN A 2 28.05 -4.68 -50.34
C ASN A 2 28.51 -3.76 -49.21
N LEU A 3 28.21 -2.48 -49.31
CA LEU A 3 28.54 -1.45 -48.32
C LEU A 3 27.46 -1.48 -47.23
N GLY A 4 27.82 -2.01 -46.06
CA GLY A 4 26.97 -2.00 -44.88
C GLY A 4 26.87 -0.60 -44.28
N SER A 5 25.80 0.12 -44.59
CA SER A 5 25.33 1.24 -43.78
C SER A 5 24.85 0.68 -42.43
N VAL A 6 25.62 0.91 -41.38
CA VAL A 6 25.13 0.84 -40.00
C VAL A 6 25.31 2.21 -39.37
N SER A 7 24.28 3.02 -39.53
CA SER A 7 23.96 4.16 -38.67
C SER A 7 22.59 3.85 -38.10
N ASP A 8 22.51 3.61 -36.80
CA ASP A 8 21.86 4.55 -35.89
C ASP A 8 21.71 3.92 -34.49
N GLY A 9 21.79 4.79 -33.49
CA GLY A 9 21.83 4.44 -32.08
C GLY A 9 20.56 3.78 -31.56
N GLY A 10 20.75 2.82 -30.65
CA GLY A 10 19.73 2.36 -29.72
C GLY A 10 20.16 2.76 -28.31
N GLY A 11 19.87 4.00 -27.92
CA GLY A 11 20.06 4.47 -26.56
C GLY A 11 19.34 3.56 -25.58
N HIS A 12 20.04 3.17 -24.51
CA HIS A 12 19.53 2.45 -23.36
C HIS A 12 18.53 3.31 -22.59
N ALA A 13 17.34 3.51 -23.15
CA ALA A 13 16.20 3.99 -22.39
C ALA A 13 15.69 2.81 -21.56
N HIS A 14 16.28 2.63 -20.37
CA HIS A 14 15.56 2.04 -19.24
C HIS A 14 14.38 2.97 -18.95
N GLY A 15 13.32 2.80 -19.77
CA GLY A 15 12.08 3.55 -19.69
C GLY A 15 11.50 3.33 -18.32
N ALA A 16 11.68 4.34 -17.47
CA ALA A 16 10.97 4.63 -16.25
C ALA A 16 10.00 3.53 -15.81
N SER A 17 10.45 2.70 -14.86
CA SER A 17 9.54 2.11 -13.88
C SER A 17 8.66 3.23 -13.39
N ARG A 18 7.43 3.32 -13.91
CA ARG A 18 6.35 3.97 -13.20
C ARG A 18 6.37 3.27 -11.85
N VAL A 19 6.86 3.98 -10.83
CA VAL A 19 6.63 3.60 -9.44
C VAL A 19 5.14 3.79 -9.25
N THR A 20 4.34 2.87 -9.79
CA THR A 20 3.01 2.62 -9.24
C THR A 20 3.28 2.31 -7.78
N PRO A 21 2.71 3.05 -6.81
CA PRO A 21 2.79 2.61 -5.43
C PRO A 21 2.30 1.17 -5.44
N ALA A 22 3.19 0.23 -5.15
CA ALA A 22 2.84 -1.18 -5.21
C ALA A 22 1.77 -1.37 -4.14
N SER A 23 0.53 -1.54 -4.58
CA SER A 23 -0.59 -1.84 -3.70
C SER A 23 -0.18 -3.06 -2.88
N SER A 24 -0.22 -2.89 -1.57
CA SER A 24 0.31 -3.90 -0.66
C SER A 24 -0.87 -4.73 -0.15
N PRO A 25 -0.84 -6.08 -0.27
CA PRO A 25 -1.93 -6.93 0.20
C PRO A 25 -2.19 -6.73 1.71
N LEU A 26 -1.13 -6.46 2.47
CA LEU A 26 -1.23 -6.07 3.88
C LEU A 26 -2.09 -4.81 4.09
N VAL A 27 -1.91 -3.79 3.24
CA VAL A 27 -2.66 -2.53 3.35
C VAL A 27 -4.11 -2.77 3.00
N GLU A 28 -4.38 -3.57 1.97
CA GLU A 28 -5.74 -3.97 1.57
C GLU A 28 -6.45 -4.71 2.71
N ASP A 29 -5.79 -5.70 3.32
CA ASP A 29 -6.33 -6.46 4.45
C ASP A 29 -6.60 -5.55 5.67
N VAL A 30 -5.67 -4.66 5.99
CA VAL A 30 -5.84 -3.66 7.05
C VAL A 30 -7.01 -2.73 6.75
N GLN A 31 -7.13 -2.25 5.51
CA GLN A 31 -8.25 -1.39 5.08
C GLN A 31 -9.59 -2.12 5.20
N SER A 32 -9.66 -3.37 4.75
CA SER A 32 -10.86 -4.21 4.85
C SER A 32 -11.26 -4.45 6.31
N ALA A 33 -10.28 -4.74 7.17
CA ALA A 33 -10.52 -4.99 8.58
C ALA A 33 -10.91 -3.71 9.36
N LEU A 34 -10.29 -2.57 9.07
CA LEU A 34 -10.67 -1.27 9.64
C LEU A 34 -12.06 -0.82 9.20
N ASN A 35 -12.46 -1.10 7.95
CA ASN A 35 -13.82 -0.84 7.48
C ASN A 35 -14.85 -1.64 8.30
N ARG A 36 -14.56 -2.92 8.59
CA ARG A 36 -15.40 -3.77 9.44
C ARG A 36 -15.45 -3.29 10.89
N ALA A 37 -14.34 -2.74 11.39
CA ALA A 37 -14.27 -2.15 12.72
C ALA A 37 -14.91 -0.74 12.81
N GLY A 38 -15.36 -0.16 11.69
CA GLY A 38 -16.07 1.12 11.65
C GLY A 38 -15.19 2.36 11.48
N TYR A 39 -13.90 2.22 11.16
CA TYR A 39 -12.93 3.33 11.13
C TYR A 39 -12.79 4.01 9.75
N ASN A 40 -13.41 3.48 8.71
CA ASN A 40 -13.46 4.04 7.35
C ASN A 40 -12.10 4.54 6.79
N PRO A 41 -11.14 3.65 6.53
CA PRO A 41 -9.85 3.98 5.91
C PRO A 41 -9.95 4.38 4.43
N GLY A 42 -11.14 4.31 3.82
CA GLY A 42 -11.34 4.37 2.37
C GLY A 42 -11.50 2.97 1.75
N PRO A 43 -11.39 2.86 0.41
CA PRO A 43 -11.44 1.58 -0.27
C PRO A 43 -10.29 0.68 0.17
N ALA A 44 -10.53 -0.64 0.19
CA ALA A 44 -9.48 -1.63 0.33
C ALA A 44 -8.78 -1.82 -1.03
N ASP A 45 -8.03 -0.81 -1.45
CA ASP A 45 -7.32 -0.75 -2.73
C ASP A 45 -5.81 -1.04 -2.58
N GLY A 46 -5.35 -1.26 -1.36
CA GLY A 46 -3.95 -1.54 -1.04
C GLY A 46 -3.05 -0.30 -1.09
N VAL A 47 -3.59 0.89 -1.32
CA VAL A 47 -2.85 2.15 -1.34
C VAL A 47 -2.87 2.79 0.04
N TYR A 48 -1.69 2.95 0.64
CA TYR A 48 -1.55 3.65 1.90
C TYR A 48 -1.66 5.16 1.71
N GLY A 49 -2.87 5.68 1.91
CA GLY A 49 -3.19 7.11 1.82
C GLY A 49 -3.45 7.77 3.19
N PRO A 50 -3.68 9.10 3.21
CA PRO A 50 -3.93 9.85 4.44
C PRO A 50 -5.21 9.38 5.18
N ARG A 51 -6.23 8.91 4.45
CA ARG A 51 -7.44 8.33 5.06
C ARG A 51 -7.12 7.03 5.80
N THR A 52 -6.35 6.15 5.18
CA THR A 52 -5.91 4.89 5.78
C THR A 52 -5.05 5.15 7.02
N ARG A 53 -4.08 6.08 6.94
CA ARG A 53 -3.29 6.50 8.10
C ARG A 53 -4.15 7.00 9.26
N ASN A 54 -5.09 7.90 9.00
CA ASN A 54 -5.98 8.43 10.05
C ASN A 54 -6.85 7.33 10.68
N ALA A 55 -7.38 6.41 9.88
CA ALA A 55 -8.16 5.28 10.37
C ALA A 55 -7.31 4.33 11.24
N ILE A 56 -6.06 4.05 10.82
CA ILE A 56 -5.11 3.26 11.59
C ILE A 56 -4.82 3.94 12.93
N SER A 57 -4.46 5.23 12.92
CA SER A 57 -4.16 5.98 14.14
C SER A 57 -5.35 6.03 15.10
N ALA A 58 -6.57 6.24 14.58
CA ALA A 58 -7.78 6.23 15.39
C ALA A 58 -8.02 4.86 16.03
N TYR A 59 -7.86 3.77 15.26
CA TYR A 59 -7.98 2.42 15.79
C TYR A 59 -6.93 2.11 16.86
N GLN A 60 -5.66 2.47 16.59
CA GLN A 60 -4.57 2.28 17.54
C GLN A 60 -4.85 3.01 18.85
N HIS A 61 -5.31 4.26 18.77
CA HIS A 61 -5.67 5.07 19.93
C HIS A 61 -6.82 4.45 20.74
N ASP A 62 -7.92 4.06 20.09
CA ASP A 62 -9.08 3.45 20.75
C ASP A 62 -8.75 2.12 21.44
N ASN A 63 -7.77 1.38 20.91
CA ASN A 63 -7.35 0.07 21.43
C ASN A 63 -6.15 0.15 22.38
N GLY A 64 -5.65 1.34 22.72
CA GLY A 64 -4.48 1.51 23.58
C GLY A 64 -3.19 0.95 22.99
N LEU A 65 -3.09 0.89 21.65
CA LEU A 65 -1.90 0.48 20.92
C LEU A 65 -0.98 1.69 20.67
N THR A 66 0.27 1.42 20.31
CA THR A 66 1.18 2.47 19.81
C THR A 66 0.60 3.10 18.55
N VAL A 67 0.47 4.43 18.56
CA VAL A 67 -0.20 5.22 17.51
C VAL A 67 0.83 5.70 16.49
N ASP A 68 1.33 4.79 15.66
CA ASP A 68 2.28 5.11 14.58
C ASP A 68 1.56 5.49 13.27
N GLY A 69 0.29 5.09 13.13
CA GLY A 69 -0.51 5.31 11.92
C GLY A 69 -0.12 4.41 10.75
N GLU A 70 0.82 3.48 10.95
CA GLU A 70 1.34 2.63 9.89
C GLU A 70 0.65 1.26 9.81
N PRO A 71 0.42 0.74 8.59
CA PRO A 71 -0.09 -0.59 8.39
C PRO A 71 0.99 -1.62 8.75
N SER A 72 0.66 -2.57 9.63
CA SER A 72 1.58 -3.62 10.07
C SER A 72 0.88 -4.96 10.24
N ALA A 73 1.64 -6.06 10.18
CA ALA A 73 1.09 -7.41 10.39
C ALA A 73 0.48 -7.57 11.79
N SER A 74 1.11 -6.98 12.81
CA SER A 74 0.59 -6.98 14.18
C SER A 74 -0.73 -6.22 14.31
N LEU A 75 -0.85 -5.07 13.65
CA LEU A 75 -2.11 -4.32 13.58
C LEU A 75 -3.21 -5.17 12.93
N LEU A 76 -2.91 -5.81 11.80
CA LEU A 76 -3.85 -6.69 11.11
C LEU A 76 -4.27 -7.86 12.01
N GLN A 77 -3.33 -8.53 12.67
CA GLN A 77 -3.64 -9.61 13.62
C GLN A 77 -4.56 -9.13 14.76
N HIS A 78 -4.34 -7.93 15.30
CA HIS A 78 -5.21 -7.36 16.33
C HIS A 78 -6.63 -7.12 15.79
N LEU A 79 -6.75 -6.56 14.58
CA LEU A 79 -8.04 -6.34 13.91
C LEU A 79 -8.80 -7.66 13.65
N LEU A 80 -8.09 -8.69 13.21
CA LEU A 80 -8.67 -10.01 12.94
C LEU A 80 -9.10 -10.74 14.23
N SER A 81 -8.37 -10.54 15.33
CA SER A 81 -8.70 -11.15 16.62
C SER A 81 -10.00 -10.61 17.22
N ARG A 82 -10.43 -9.39 16.84
CA ARG A 82 -11.72 -8.82 17.25
C ARG A 82 -12.92 -9.34 16.45
N ARG A 83 -12.72 -10.32 15.55
CA ARG A 83 -13.76 -10.93 14.72
C ARG A 83 -14.46 -12.12 15.41
N THR A 84 -14.75 -12.02 16.70
CA THR A 84 -15.50 -13.01 17.50
C THR A 84 -16.82 -12.42 17.95
#